data_AF-A0A1Y4CV36-F1
#
_entry.id   AF-A0A1Y4CV36-F1
#
_cell.length_a   1.000
_cell.length_b   1.000
_cell.length_c   1.000
_cell.angle_alpha   90.00
_cell.angle_beta   90.00
_cell.angle_gamma   90.00
#
_symmetry.space_group_name_H-M   'P 1'
#
loop_
_entity.id
_entity.type
_entity.pdbx_description
1 polymer ?
#
loop_
_entity_poly.entity_id
_entity_poly.type
_entity_poly.pdbx_seq_one_letter_code
_entity_poly.pdbx_strand_id
1 'polypeptide(L)'
;MFRFFLALALIVSTSLALPAEAKQGRAQQAANDEPATFLVRNQSHRDLVAIRISDGKTASFARLDLGPGGEDELENPGGRAQIRLDLGLVLDTWEDVNLDAVQSLTLCSAHENCLIVTNRDKSSEHRKGDSKSLLPAPNAAPVCSINGFKAGMTMKDACGLLQNFYTMEEDVYLATLGFANIAWSARLYANTDRGEDLENAVLENVELRQKLTPANLKAVHEALNSLGYVAWQATFPGMELTFSDMVNFTQETRDEILRACTSTFLKQGRGIGSIMFAPKDLMAKLASEDMQSVNTQLFTVSLHRDSDTLILDISAYDMEEMP
;
A
#
# COMPACT_ATOMS: atom_id res chain seq x y z
N MET A 1 57.84 -52.47 -25.84
CA MET A 1 58.05 -52.32 -27.29
C MET A 1 57.58 -50.93 -27.70
N PHE A 2 58.35 -50.32 -28.60
CA PHE A 2 58.18 -49.01 -29.24
C PHE A 2 58.32 -47.71 -28.40
N ARG A 3 59.51 -47.14 -28.58
CA ARG A 3 59.94 -45.76 -28.33
C ARG A 3 59.67 -44.90 -29.59
N PHE A 4 59.85 -43.57 -29.41
CA PHE A 4 60.07 -42.47 -30.37
C PHE A 4 58.88 -41.51 -30.52
N PHE A 5 59.01 -40.17 -30.54
CA PHE A 5 60.13 -39.23 -30.44
C PHE A 5 59.57 -37.89 -29.90
N LEU A 6 60.32 -37.31 -28.96
CA LEU A 6 60.66 -35.89 -28.78
C LEU A 6 60.08 -34.84 -29.75
N ALA A 7 59.44 -33.79 -29.21
CA ALA A 7 59.67 -32.40 -29.64
C ALA A 7 59.41 -31.44 -28.47
N LEU A 8 60.52 -30.93 -27.94
CA LEU A 8 60.64 -29.90 -26.93
C LEU A 8 60.45 -28.53 -27.62
N ALA A 9 59.54 -27.69 -27.13
CA ALA A 9 59.59 -26.25 -27.36
C ALA A 9 59.52 -25.54 -26.00
N LEU A 10 60.69 -25.10 -25.54
CA LEU A 10 60.85 -24.09 -24.51
C LEU A 10 60.17 -22.79 -24.95
N ILE A 11 59.33 -22.22 -24.08
CA ILE A 11 59.20 -20.76 -23.98
C ILE A 11 59.43 -20.42 -22.51
N VAL A 12 60.56 -19.79 -22.24
CA VAL A 12 60.96 -19.29 -20.92
C VAL A 12 60.55 -17.82 -20.81
N SER A 13 59.94 -17.50 -19.67
CA SER A 13 59.90 -16.23 -18.94
C SER A 13 59.19 -15.02 -19.59
N THR A 14 58.22 -14.46 -18.86
CA THR A 14 58.50 -13.36 -17.90
C THR A 14 57.35 -13.23 -16.91
N SER A 15 57.68 -13.39 -15.63
CA SER A 15 56.80 -13.08 -14.51
C SER A 15 56.60 -11.57 -14.41
N LEU A 16 55.38 -11.09 -14.63
CA LEU A 16 54.94 -9.77 -14.18
C LEU A 16 53.82 -10.01 -13.17
N ALA A 17 54.20 -10.05 -11.90
CA ALA A 17 53.27 -9.95 -10.80
C ALA A 17 52.66 -8.53 -10.83
N LEU A 18 51.39 -8.44 -11.23
CA LEU A 18 50.56 -7.27 -10.97
C LEU A 18 50.13 -7.31 -9.49
N PRO A 19 50.16 -6.17 -8.76
CA PRO A 19 49.88 -6.15 -7.34
C PRO A 19 48.43 -6.53 -7.07
N ALA A 20 48.23 -7.53 -6.20
CA ALA A 20 46.93 -7.98 -5.71
C ALA A 20 46.16 -6.90 -4.92
N GLU A 21 46.82 -5.79 -4.57
CA GLU A 21 46.27 -4.67 -3.81
C GLU A 21 45.22 -3.85 -4.59
N ALA A 22 45.23 -3.87 -5.93
CA ALA A 22 44.26 -3.11 -6.73
C ALA A 22 42.88 -3.77 -6.83
N LYS A 23 42.77 -5.09 -6.63
CA LYS A 23 41.50 -5.83 -6.68
C LYS A 23 40.76 -5.85 -5.33
N GLN A 24 41.49 -5.84 -4.21
CA GLN A 24 40.88 -5.70 -2.88
C GLN A 24 40.36 -4.28 -2.65
N GLY A 25 41.07 -3.23 -3.08
CA GLY A 25 40.59 -1.85 -2.95
C GLY A 25 39.26 -1.59 -3.68
N ARG A 26 39.05 -2.21 -4.84
CA ARG A 26 37.82 -2.03 -5.64
C ARG A 26 36.63 -2.83 -5.11
N ALA A 27 36.87 -4.03 -4.58
CA ALA A 27 35.82 -4.85 -3.95
C ALA A 27 35.41 -4.29 -2.57
N GLN A 28 36.31 -3.59 -1.89
CA GLN A 28 36.05 -2.99 -0.58
C GLN A 28 35.49 -1.55 -0.69
N GLN A 29 35.73 -0.85 -1.81
CA GLN A 29 35.03 0.40 -2.14
C GLN A 29 33.57 0.17 -2.56
N ALA A 30 33.28 -0.89 -3.31
CA ALA A 30 31.90 -1.23 -3.69
C ALA A 30 31.02 -1.68 -2.50
N ALA A 31 31.64 -2.03 -1.36
CA ALA A 31 30.95 -2.45 -0.14
C ALA A 31 30.80 -1.33 0.90
N ASN A 32 31.30 -0.12 0.62
CA ASN A 32 31.32 1.02 1.56
C ASN A 32 30.60 2.27 1.04
N ASP A 33 30.04 2.24 -0.17
CA ASP A 33 29.13 3.29 -0.61
C ASP A 33 27.72 2.89 -0.12
N GLU A 34 27.23 3.58 0.91
CA GLU A 34 25.79 3.53 1.23
C GLU A 34 25.02 3.80 -0.06
N PRO A 35 23.97 3.01 -0.36
CA PRO A 35 23.16 3.25 -1.54
C PRO A 35 22.70 4.70 -1.49
N ALA A 36 22.95 5.43 -2.59
CA ALA A 36 22.48 6.80 -2.71
C ALA A 36 20.97 6.80 -2.45
N THR A 37 20.48 7.67 -1.58
CA THR A 37 19.05 7.82 -1.29
C THR A 37 18.51 9.13 -1.85
N PHE A 38 17.19 9.24 -1.92
CA PHE A 38 16.48 10.50 -2.11
C PHE A 38 15.22 10.54 -1.24
N LEU A 39 14.76 11.75 -0.90
CA LEU A 39 13.56 11.91 -0.09
C LEU A 39 12.31 12.07 -0.96
N VAL A 40 11.24 11.36 -0.61
CA VAL A 40 9.89 11.58 -1.13
C VAL A 40 9.11 12.42 -0.12
N ARG A 41 8.47 13.50 -0.59
CA ARG A 41 7.62 14.36 0.24
C ARG A 41 6.22 14.47 -0.35
N ASN A 42 5.21 14.19 0.48
CA ASN A 42 3.83 14.40 0.11
C ASN A 42 3.34 15.77 0.61
N GLN A 43 3.54 16.83 -0.17
CA GLN A 43 2.93 18.14 0.14
C GLN A 43 1.55 18.31 -0.50
N SER A 44 0.98 17.26 -1.07
CA SER A 44 -0.35 17.31 -1.68
C SER A 44 -1.46 17.19 -0.63
N HIS A 45 -2.71 17.34 -1.08
CA HIS A 45 -3.92 17.04 -0.31
C HIS A 45 -4.46 15.62 -0.58
N ARG A 46 -3.58 14.68 -0.91
CA ARG A 46 -3.91 13.27 -1.17
C ARG A 46 -3.05 12.37 -0.31
N ASP A 47 -3.50 11.15 -0.04
CA ASP A 47 -2.59 10.12 0.46
C ASP A 47 -1.57 9.78 -0.63
N LEU A 48 -0.36 9.39 -0.24
CA LEU A 48 0.65 8.78 -1.11
C LEU A 48 0.88 7.35 -0.60
N VAL A 49 0.22 6.40 -1.25
CA VAL A 49 0.19 4.99 -0.83
C VAL A 49 1.48 4.29 -1.23
N ALA A 50 1.91 4.49 -2.47
CA ALA A 50 3.08 3.80 -3.00
C ALA A 50 3.73 4.56 -4.16
N ILE A 51 4.97 4.19 -4.45
CA ILE A 51 5.74 4.65 -5.60
C ILE A 51 6.25 3.44 -6.38
N ARG A 52 6.22 3.54 -7.71
CA ARG A 52 6.91 2.65 -8.63
C ARG A 52 7.89 3.44 -9.47
N ILE A 53 9.11 2.94 -9.59
CA ILE A 53 10.17 3.53 -10.42
C ILE A 53 10.58 2.47 -11.44
N SER A 54 10.59 2.80 -12.73
CA SER A 54 10.95 1.85 -13.77
C SER A 54 11.80 2.48 -14.86
N ASP A 55 12.91 1.83 -15.20
CA ASP A 55 13.78 2.23 -16.32
C ASP A 55 13.37 1.59 -17.67
N GLY A 56 12.23 0.87 -17.68
CA GLY A 56 11.72 0.11 -18.82
C GLY A 56 12.26 -1.32 -18.93
N LYS A 57 13.24 -1.72 -18.11
CA LYS A 57 13.77 -3.09 -18.02
C LYS A 57 13.50 -3.70 -16.65
N THR A 58 13.74 -2.93 -15.61
CA THR A 58 13.44 -3.27 -14.22
C THR A 58 12.43 -2.28 -13.65
N ALA A 59 11.81 -2.68 -12.56
CA ALA A 59 10.99 -1.81 -11.75
C ALA A 59 11.32 -2.07 -10.28
N SER A 60 11.23 -1.02 -9.48
CA SER A 60 11.15 -1.11 -8.03
C SER A 60 9.84 -0.50 -7.56
N PHE A 61 9.30 -1.07 -6.49
CA PHE A 61 8.11 -0.59 -5.82
C PHE A 61 8.42 -0.37 -4.33
N ALA A 62 7.84 0.68 -3.77
CA ALA A 62 7.86 0.91 -2.34
C ALA A 62 6.47 1.37 -1.87
N ARG A 63 5.97 0.70 -0.83
CA ARG A 63 4.80 1.14 -0.07
C ARG A 63 5.24 2.22 0.93
N LEU A 64 4.51 3.32 0.95
CA LEU A 64 4.87 4.54 1.68
C LEU A 64 3.83 4.92 2.73
N ASP A 65 2.52 4.77 2.42
CA ASP A 65 1.40 5.15 3.29
C ASP A 65 1.51 6.56 3.90
N LEU A 66 2.02 7.52 3.12
CA LEU A 66 2.23 8.89 3.57
C LEU A 66 0.95 9.72 3.42
N GLY A 67 0.37 10.14 4.53
CA GLY A 67 -0.67 11.18 4.54
C GLY A 67 -0.14 12.55 4.09
N PRO A 68 -1.02 13.55 3.89
CA PRO A 68 -0.62 14.93 3.61
C PRO A 68 0.41 15.46 4.62
N GLY A 69 1.52 15.99 4.11
CA GLY A 69 2.66 16.49 4.89
C GLY A 69 3.71 15.43 5.25
N GLY A 70 3.48 14.15 4.96
CA GLY A 70 4.43 13.06 5.23
C GLY A 70 5.66 13.07 4.32
N GLU A 71 6.74 12.47 4.80
CA GLU A 71 7.97 12.25 4.02
C GLU A 71 8.60 10.91 4.38
N ASP A 72 9.32 10.33 3.42
CA ASP A 72 10.08 9.09 3.58
C ASP A 72 11.32 9.09 2.68
N GLU A 73 12.29 8.24 2.99
CA GLU A 73 13.55 8.10 2.26
C GLU A 73 13.61 6.78 1.50
N LEU A 74 14.02 6.86 0.22
CA LEU A 74 14.10 5.70 -0.65
C LEU A 74 15.48 5.55 -1.25
N GLU A 75 15.86 4.31 -1.54
CA GLU A 75 17.02 4.03 -2.38
C GLU A 75 16.85 4.68 -3.75
N ASN A 76 17.92 5.31 -4.22
CA ASN A 76 17.98 5.95 -5.52
C ASN A 76 18.52 4.95 -6.55
N PRO A 77 17.68 4.45 -7.47
CA PRO A 77 18.15 3.53 -8.51
C PRO A 77 19.05 4.22 -9.56
N GLY A 78 19.13 5.56 -9.56
CA GLY A 78 19.85 6.34 -10.55
C GLY A 78 19.21 6.28 -11.94
N GLY A 79 19.89 6.86 -12.92
CA GLY A 79 19.50 6.84 -14.33
C GLY A 79 18.23 7.63 -14.64
N ARG A 80 17.63 7.36 -15.81
CA ARG A 80 16.35 7.93 -16.22
C ARG A 80 15.26 6.89 -16.07
N ALA A 81 14.15 7.26 -15.42
CA ALA A 81 13.06 6.34 -15.11
C ALA A 81 11.69 7.00 -15.31
N GLN A 82 10.70 6.17 -15.58
CA GLN A 82 9.31 6.49 -15.32
C GLN A 82 9.06 6.41 -13.81
N ILE A 83 8.37 7.41 -13.27
CA ILE A 83 7.88 7.42 -11.90
C ILE A 83 6.37 7.36 -11.92
N ARG A 84 5.79 6.44 -11.17
CA ARG A 84 4.35 6.38 -10.94
C ARG A 84 4.05 6.41 -9.46
N LEU A 85 3.15 7.30 -9.05
CA LEU A 85 2.70 7.44 -7.68
C LEU A 85 1.25 6.96 -7.56
N ASP A 86 0.99 6.08 -6.60
CA ASP A 86 -0.36 5.73 -6.17
C ASP A 86 -0.81 6.70 -5.09
N LEU A 87 -1.75 7.57 -5.46
CA LEU A 87 -2.31 8.60 -4.59
C LEU A 87 -3.63 8.17 -3.94
N GLY A 88 -3.86 6.85 -3.81
CA GLY A 88 -5.04 6.26 -3.20
C GLY A 88 -6.24 6.17 -4.15
N LEU A 89 -6.60 7.29 -4.78
CA LEU A 89 -7.76 7.41 -5.69
C LEU A 89 -7.36 7.71 -7.14
N VAL A 90 -6.07 7.96 -7.39
CA VAL A 90 -5.50 8.36 -8.67
C VAL A 90 -4.10 7.78 -8.79
N LEU A 91 -3.71 7.35 -9.99
CA LEU A 91 -2.33 7.09 -10.37
C LEU A 91 -1.80 8.28 -11.16
N ASP A 92 -0.75 8.92 -10.67
CA ASP A 92 -0.04 9.96 -11.40
C ASP A 92 1.29 9.39 -11.94
N THR A 93 1.62 9.70 -13.19
CA THR A 93 2.80 9.18 -13.89
C THR A 93 3.64 10.29 -14.49
N TRP A 94 4.96 10.19 -14.36
CA TRP A 94 5.94 11.08 -14.97
C TRP A 94 6.95 10.25 -15.75
N GLU A 95 7.06 10.54 -17.04
CA GLU A 95 8.04 9.90 -17.90
C GLU A 95 9.40 10.58 -17.79
N ASP A 96 10.45 9.77 -17.96
CA ASP A 96 11.80 10.26 -18.28
C ASP A 96 12.38 11.20 -17.21
N VAL A 97 12.24 10.83 -15.94
CA VAL A 97 12.80 11.53 -14.77
C VAL A 97 14.24 11.10 -14.55
N ASN A 98 15.16 12.08 -14.57
CA ASN A 98 16.55 11.83 -14.24
C ASN A 98 16.71 11.73 -12.72
N LEU A 99 17.16 10.60 -12.22
CA LEU A 99 17.36 10.30 -10.81
C LEU A 99 18.84 10.38 -10.38
N ASP A 100 19.80 10.46 -11.31
CA ASP A 100 21.25 10.46 -11.02
C ASP A 100 21.69 11.51 -9.99
N ALA A 101 21.04 12.68 -10.04
CA ALA A 101 21.36 13.82 -9.17
C ALA A 101 20.22 14.22 -8.26
N VAL A 102 19.15 13.42 -8.16
CA VAL A 102 17.97 13.77 -7.37
C VAL A 102 18.29 13.71 -5.89
N GLN A 103 17.89 14.75 -5.18
CA GLN A 103 17.88 14.83 -3.73
C GLN A 103 16.48 14.58 -3.18
N SER A 104 15.44 15.08 -3.85
CA SER A 104 14.07 14.80 -3.43
C SER A 104 13.04 14.91 -4.53
N LEU A 105 11.97 14.14 -4.38
CA LEU A 105 10.74 14.19 -5.16
C LEU A 105 9.62 14.72 -4.25
N THR A 106 9.06 15.87 -4.57
CA THR A 106 7.99 16.49 -3.75
C THR A 106 6.70 16.62 -4.55
N LEU A 107 5.63 15.97 -4.10
CA LEU A 107 4.28 16.22 -4.63
C LEU A 107 3.86 17.65 -4.30
N CYS A 108 3.51 18.43 -5.32
CA CYS A 108 3.19 19.85 -5.16
C CYS A 108 1.82 20.06 -4.48
N SER A 109 1.75 21.07 -3.59
CA SER A 109 0.49 21.53 -3.00
C SER A 109 -0.33 22.44 -3.92
N ALA A 110 0.34 23.20 -4.79
CA ALA A 110 -0.27 24.30 -5.55
C ALA A 110 -0.86 23.88 -6.90
N HIS A 111 -0.42 22.76 -7.46
CA HIS A 111 -0.80 22.31 -8.80
C HIS A 111 -1.17 20.83 -8.77
N GLU A 112 -2.27 20.48 -9.45
CA GLU A 112 -2.61 19.08 -9.66
C GLU A 112 -1.57 18.39 -10.55
N ASN A 113 -1.23 17.15 -10.20
CA ASN A 113 -0.31 16.30 -10.96
C ASN A 113 1.03 16.99 -11.29
N CYS A 114 1.62 17.56 -10.25
CA CYS A 114 2.88 18.25 -10.32
C CYS A 114 3.87 17.64 -9.33
N LEU A 115 5.01 17.18 -9.86
CA LEU A 115 6.13 16.68 -9.09
C LEU A 115 7.26 17.71 -9.14
N ILE A 116 7.72 18.15 -7.98
CA ILE A 116 8.90 19.01 -7.87
C ILE A 116 10.10 18.08 -7.73
N VAL A 117 10.98 18.11 -8.72
CA VAL A 117 12.24 17.37 -8.70
C VAL A 117 13.33 18.33 -8.25
N THR A 118 13.90 18.06 -7.07
CA THR A 118 15.00 18.86 -6.53
C THR A 118 16.29 18.05 -6.62
N ASN A 119 17.29 18.60 -7.28
CA ASN A 119 18.60 17.98 -7.44
C ASN A 119 19.55 18.36 -6.28
N ARG A 120 20.64 17.61 -6.14
CA ARG A 120 21.67 17.82 -5.11
C ARG A 120 22.39 19.17 -5.22
N ASP A 121 22.40 19.79 -6.40
CA ASP A 121 22.89 21.15 -6.63
C ASP A 121 21.89 22.23 -6.21
N LYS A 122 20.73 21.83 -5.64
CA LYS A 122 19.60 22.66 -5.21
C LYS A 122 18.82 23.30 -6.35
N SER A 123 19.10 22.96 -7.60
CA SER A 123 18.17 23.25 -8.69
C SER A 123 16.87 22.49 -8.48
N SER A 124 15.75 23.11 -8.79
CA SER A 124 14.43 22.48 -8.74
C SER A 124 13.62 22.81 -9.97
N GLU A 125 12.83 21.83 -10.41
CA GLU A 125 11.90 22.02 -11.51
C GLU A 125 10.54 21.40 -11.17
N HIS A 126 9.48 22.05 -11.66
CA HIS A 126 8.13 21.50 -11.62
C HIS A 126 7.91 20.67 -12.88
N ARG A 127 7.59 19.39 -12.69
CA ARG A 127 7.24 18.47 -13.76
C ARG A 127 5.76 18.15 -13.70
N LYS A 128 5.07 18.40 -14.81
CA LYS A 128 3.69 17.97 -15.00
C LYS A 128 3.67 16.50 -15.45
N GLY A 129 2.81 15.71 -14.85
CA GLY A 129 2.60 14.30 -15.22
C GLY A 129 1.28 14.08 -15.94
N ASP A 130 0.91 12.80 -16.04
CA ASP A 130 -0.38 12.30 -16.50
C ASP A 130 -1.14 11.63 -15.36
N SER A 131 -2.45 11.85 -15.27
CA SER A 131 -3.30 11.33 -14.19
C SER A 131 -4.30 10.32 -14.72
N LYS A 132 -4.41 9.18 -14.06
CA LYS A 132 -5.44 8.18 -14.29
C LYS A 132 -6.24 7.98 -13.01
N SER A 133 -7.55 8.25 -13.05
CA SER A 133 -8.40 7.95 -11.91
C SER A 133 -8.45 6.45 -11.65
N LEU A 134 -8.31 6.06 -10.38
CA LEU A 134 -8.60 4.70 -9.91
C LEU A 134 -10.06 4.56 -9.50
N LEU A 135 -10.78 5.68 -9.39
CA LEU A 135 -12.20 5.62 -9.08
C LEU A 135 -12.96 5.11 -10.31
N PRO A 136 -13.85 4.13 -10.11
CA PRO A 136 -14.74 3.68 -11.16
C PRO A 136 -15.68 4.81 -11.62
N ALA A 137 -16.11 4.73 -12.88
CA ALA A 137 -17.09 5.66 -13.42
C ALA A 137 -18.39 5.62 -12.58
N PRO A 138 -19.17 6.72 -12.49
CA PRO A 138 -20.36 6.79 -11.62
C PRO A 138 -21.43 5.70 -11.84
N ASN A 139 -21.44 5.03 -12.99
CA ASN A 139 -22.37 3.96 -13.34
C ASN A 139 -21.67 2.60 -13.52
N ALA A 140 -20.41 2.47 -13.10
CA ALA A 140 -19.71 1.20 -13.17
C ALA A 140 -20.39 0.19 -12.24
N ALA A 141 -20.68 -0.99 -12.76
CA ALA A 141 -21.15 -2.09 -11.93
C ALA A 141 -19.98 -2.64 -11.09
N PRO A 142 -20.21 -3.02 -9.82
CA PRO A 142 -19.33 -3.91 -9.08
C PRO A 142 -18.86 -5.08 -9.93
N VAL A 143 -17.54 -5.32 -9.99
CA VAL A 143 -17.04 -6.54 -10.63
C VAL A 143 -17.30 -7.77 -9.75
N CYS A 144 -17.20 -7.61 -8.42
CA CYS A 144 -17.73 -8.56 -7.44
C CYS A 144 -18.06 -7.91 -6.09
N SER A 145 -18.80 -8.64 -5.25
CA SER A 145 -19.20 -8.22 -3.90
C SER A 145 -18.16 -8.65 -2.85
N ILE A 146 -17.92 -7.79 -1.86
CA ILE A 146 -17.08 -8.08 -0.69
C ILE A 146 -17.46 -9.39 0.03
N ASN A 147 -18.75 -9.78 -0.05
CA ASN A 147 -19.30 -10.93 0.65
C ASN A 147 -18.70 -12.26 0.16
N GLY A 148 -18.00 -12.23 -0.98
CA GLY A 148 -17.23 -13.35 -1.49
C GLY A 148 -15.92 -13.59 -0.75
N PHE A 149 -15.31 -12.56 -0.13
CA PHE A 149 -13.98 -12.66 0.47
C PHE A 149 -14.03 -13.31 1.85
N LYS A 150 -13.19 -14.33 2.06
CA LYS A 150 -13.11 -15.12 3.30
C LYS A 150 -11.65 -15.32 3.71
N ALA A 151 -11.42 -15.58 5.01
CA ALA A 151 -10.11 -16.01 5.51
C ALA A 151 -9.61 -17.25 4.77
N GLY A 152 -8.31 -17.31 4.51
CA GLY A 152 -7.66 -18.42 3.80
C GLY A 152 -7.92 -18.48 2.29
N MET A 153 -8.61 -17.50 1.71
CA MET A 153 -8.71 -17.41 0.25
C MET A 153 -7.36 -17.13 -0.39
N THR A 154 -7.07 -17.78 -1.51
CA THR A 154 -5.89 -17.44 -2.32
C THR A 154 -6.15 -16.18 -3.14
N MET A 155 -5.08 -15.52 -3.59
CA MET A 155 -5.17 -14.42 -4.55
C MET A 155 -5.89 -14.84 -5.82
N LYS A 156 -5.67 -16.08 -6.30
CA LYS A 156 -6.40 -16.65 -7.43
C LYS A 156 -7.90 -16.75 -7.19
N ASP A 157 -8.34 -17.17 -6.01
CA ASP A 157 -9.76 -17.23 -5.66
C ASP A 157 -10.38 -15.82 -5.68
N ALA A 158 -9.67 -14.86 -5.10
CA ALA A 158 -10.06 -13.45 -5.10
C ALA A 158 -10.11 -12.83 -6.51
N CYS A 159 -9.07 -13.06 -7.33
CA CYS A 159 -9.00 -12.61 -8.71
C CYS A 159 -10.04 -13.29 -9.61
N GLY A 160 -10.41 -14.54 -9.31
CA GLY A 160 -11.51 -15.25 -9.97
C GLY A 160 -12.88 -14.56 -9.77
N LEU A 161 -13.05 -13.81 -8.68
CA LEU A 161 -14.22 -12.96 -8.46
C LEU A 161 -14.14 -11.64 -9.26
N LEU A 162 -12.93 -11.10 -9.47
CA LEU A 162 -12.65 -9.80 -10.09
C LEU A 162 -12.76 -9.75 -11.63
N GLN A 163 -13.55 -10.63 -12.27
CA GLN A 163 -13.60 -10.86 -13.73
C GLN A 163 -13.14 -9.67 -14.62
N ASN A 164 -11.98 -9.87 -15.27
CA ASN A 164 -11.46 -9.18 -16.47
C ASN A 164 -10.78 -7.80 -16.37
N PHE A 165 -10.67 -7.14 -15.21
CA PHE A 165 -10.00 -5.82 -15.14
C PHE A 165 -9.20 -5.60 -13.85
N TYR A 166 -7.98 -6.15 -13.79
CA TYR A 166 -6.98 -5.81 -12.78
C TYR A 166 -5.66 -5.38 -13.42
N THR A 167 -4.92 -4.51 -12.74
CA THR A 167 -3.50 -4.24 -13.04
C THR A 167 -2.66 -4.88 -11.95
N MET A 168 -1.72 -5.74 -12.33
CA MET A 168 -0.79 -6.40 -11.42
C MET A 168 0.45 -5.52 -11.26
N GLU A 169 0.84 -5.25 -10.01
CA GLU A 169 2.01 -4.43 -9.67
C GLU A 169 2.76 -5.07 -8.52
N GLU A 170 3.85 -5.79 -8.84
CA GLU A 170 4.58 -6.65 -7.89
C GLU A 170 3.61 -7.52 -7.10
N ASP A 171 3.35 -7.18 -5.83
CA ASP A 171 2.51 -7.97 -4.91
C ASP A 171 1.09 -7.42 -4.71
N VAL A 172 0.69 -6.38 -5.46
CA VAL A 172 -0.63 -5.75 -5.32
C VAL A 172 -1.42 -5.80 -6.63
N TYR A 173 -2.68 -6.20 -6.51
CA TYR A 173 -3.65 -6.04 -7.60
C TYR A 173 -4.48 -4.78 -7.39
N LEU A 174 -4.40 -3.87 -8.37
CA LEU A 174 -5.30 -2.73 -8.47
C LEU A 174 -6.54 -3.13 -9.27
N ALA A 175 -7.71 -3.07 -8.64
CA ALA A 175 -8.97 -3.49 -9.24
C ALA A 175 -10.12 -2.53 -8.88
N THR A 176 -11.28 -2.76 -9.47
CA THR A 176 -12.55 -2.13 -9.04
C THR A 176 -13.42 -3.16 -8.34
N LEU A 177 -13.77 -2.92 -7.08
CA LEU A 177 -14.65 -3.78 -6.27
C LEU A 177 -15.95 -3.09 -5.91
N GLY A 178 -17.03 -3.85 -5.73
CA GLY A 178 -18.27 -3.28 -5.19
C GLY A 178 -18.55 -3.68 -3.76
N PHE A 179 -18.91 -2.70 -2.96
CA PHE A 179 -19.42 -2.89 -1.61
C PHE A 179 -20.35 -1.74 -1.23
N ALA A 180 -21.42 -2.02 -0.46
CA ALA A 180 -22.39 -1.01 -0.04
C ALA A 180 -23.03 -0.22 -1.20
N ASN A 181 -23.21 -0.85 -2.37
CA ASN A 181 -23.64 -0.20 -3.63
C ASN A 181 -22.71 0.94 -4.09
N ILE A 182 -21.47 0.91 -3.64
CA ILE A 182 -20.38 1.80 -4.05
C ILE A 182 -19.38 0.95 -4.81
N ALA A 183 -18.86 1.50 -5.90
CA ALA A 183 -17.70 0.94 -6.58
C ALA A 183 -16.43 1.59 -6.01
N TRP A 184 -15.42 0.79 -5.69
CA TRP A 184 -14.23 1.13 -4.91
C TRP A 184 -12.97 0.94 -5.72
N SER A 185 -11.96 1.77 -5.46
CA SER A 185 -10.58 1.45 -5.84
C SER A 185 -10.08 0.40 -4.86
N ALA A 186 -9.72 -0.79 -5.34
CA ALA A 186 -9.33 -1.92 -4.50
C ALA A 186 -7.85 -2.23 -4.64
N ARG A 187 -7.20 -2.51 -3.50
CA ARG A 187 -5.86 -3.12 -3.40
C ARG A 187 -6.00 -4.46 -2.70
N LEU A 188 -5.55 -5.51 -3.35
CA LEU A 188 -5.47 -6.84 -2.77
C LEU A 188 -4.01 -7.14 -2.48
N TYR A 189 -3.72 -7.45 -1.23
CA TYR A 189 -2.37 -7.76 -0.74
C TYR A 189 -2.24 -9.25 -0.50
N ALA A 190 -1.19 -9.82 -1.06
CA ALA A 190 -0.86 -11.22 -0.90
C ALA A 190 0.15 -11.41 0.24
N ASN A 191 -0.01 -12.49 1.01
CA ASN A 191 1.03 -12.95 1.92
C ASN A 191 2.08 -13.75 1.13
N THR A 192 3.20 -13.11 0.81
CA THR A 192 4.31 -13.70 0.04
C THR A 192 5.41 -14.30 0.93
N ASP A 193 5.31 -14.17 2.26
CA ASP A 193 6.31 -14.67 3.22
C ASP A 193 6.49 -16.20 3.17
N ARG A 194 5.52 -16.91 2.59
CA ARG A 194 5.55 -18.37 2.40
C ARG A 194 6.34 -18.84 1.18
N GLY A 195 6.90 -17.91 0.40
CA GLY A 195 7.65 -18.23 -0.83
C GLY A 195 6.76 -18.80 -1.95
N GLU A 196 5.45 -18.63 -1.83
CA GLU A 196 4.47 -18.95 -2.85
C GLU A 196 4.52 -17.90 -3.97
N ASP A 197 4.15 -18.28 -5.20
CA ASP A 197 3.93 -17.30 -6.25
C ASP A 197 2.65 -16.50 -5.97
N LEU A 198 2.61 -15.27 -6.47
CA LEU A 198 1.55 -14.30 -6.14
C LEU A 198 0.13 -14.84 -6.37
N GLU A 199 -0.08 -15.68 -7.38
CA GLU A 199 -1.41 -16.25 -7.65
C GLU A 199 -1.87 -17.22 -6.57
N ASN A 200 -0.97 -18.03 -6.02
CA ASN A 200 -1.33 -19.04 -5.02
C ASN A 200 -1.18 -18.54 -3.58
N ALA A 201 -0.46 -17.42 -3.39
CA ALA A 201 -0.34 -16.74 -2.12
C ALA A 201 -1.72 -16.48 -1.47
N VAL A 202 -1.78 -16.61 -0.15
CA VAL A 202 -2.98 -16.32 0.63
C VAL A 202 -3.27 -14.81 0.58
N LEU A 203 -4.52 -14.45 0.35
CA LEU A 203 -4.98 -13.07 0.45
C LEU A 203 -4.91 -12.62 1.92
N GLU A 204 -4.04 -11.66 2.20
CA GLU A 204 -3.81 -11.15 3.55
C GLU A 204 -4.77 -10.02 3.91
N ASN A 205 -4.89 -9.05 3.00
CA ASN A 205 -5.70 -7.86 3.22
C ASN A 205 -6.36 -7.39 1.92
N VAL A 206 -7.58 -6.88 2.05
CA VAL A 206 -8.24 -6.12 0.99
C VAL A 206 -8.48 -4.72 1.51
N GLU A 207 -7.93 -3.74 0.82
CA GLU A 207 -8.14 -2.33 1.11
C GLU A 207 -9.01 -1.72 0.02
N LEU A 208 -10.15 -1.16 0.40
CA LEU A 208 -11.05 -0.44 -0.50
C LEU A 208 -10.96 1.06 -0.21
N ARG A 209 -10.63 1.86 -1.22
CA ARG A 209 -10.58 3.32 -1.13
C ARG A 209 -11.66 4.01 -1.95
N GLN A 210 -12.27 5.03 -1.36
CA GLN A 210 -13.25 5.91 -1.98
C GLN A 210 -13.18 7.32 -1.38
N LYS A 211 -13.83 8.30 -2.01
CA LYS A 211 -14.00 9.63 -1.41
C LYS A 211 -14.77 9.56 -0.08
N LEU A 212 -14.25 10.25 0.93
CA LEU A 212 -14.90 10.44 2.21
C LEU A 212 -16.05 11.43 2.08
N THR A 213 -17.26 10.89 2.02
CA THR A 213 -18.49 11.68 2.05
C THR A 213 -19.43 11.16 3.13
N PRO A 214 -20.31 12.00 3.71
CA PRO A 214 -21.32 11.53 4.66
C PRO A 214 -22.21 10.43 4.07
N ALA A 215 -22.49 10.48 2.76
CA ALA A 215 -23.29 9.48 2.06
C ALA A 215 -22.57 8.13 1.96
N ASN A 216 -21.29 8.14 1.55
CA ASN A 216 -20.51 6.91 1.41
C ASN A 216 -20.28 6.23 2.76
N LEU A 217 -19.94 7.01 3.78
CA LEU A 217 -19.76 6.51 5.14
C LEU A 217 -21.06 5.88 5.68
N LYS A 218 -22.20 6.56 5.50
CA LYS A 218 -23.50 6.04 5.89
C LYS A 218 -23.80 4.70 5.20
N ALA A 219 -23.56 4.61 3.89
CA ALA A 219 -23.79 3.39 3.13
C ALA A 219 -22.92 2.23 3.63
N VAL A 220 -21.64 2.48 3.95
CA VAL A 220 -20.74 1.47 4.54
C VAL A 220 -21.28 0.97 5.88
N HIS A 221 -21.67 1.88 6.79
CA HIS A 221 -22.25 1.50 8.07
C HIS A 221 -23.53 0.67 7.92
N GLU A 222 -24.44 1.10 7.04
CA GLU A 222 -25.69 0.36 6.78
C GLU A 222 -25.43 -1.03 6.18
N ALA A 223 -24.45 -1.14 5.28
CA ALA A 223 -24.06 -2.42 4.69
C ALA A 223 -23.46 -3.36 5.74
N LEU A 224 -22.51 -2.89 6.56
CA LEU A 224 -21.91 -3.69 7.63
C LEU A 224 -22.98 -4.14 8.66
N ASN A 225 -23.86 -3.23 9.08
CA ASN A 225 -24.97 -3.57 9.96
C ASN A 225 -25.89 -4.63 9.36
N SER A 226 -26.19 -4.55 8.06
CA SER A 226 -27.01 -5.55 7.35
C SER A 226 -26.35 -6.93 7.28
N LEU A 227 -25.02 -6.99 7.33
CA LEU A 227 -24.23 -8.21 7.40
C LEU A 227 -24.07 -8.75 8.84
N GLY A 228 -24.66 -8.08 9.83
CA GLY A 228 -24.57 -8.49 11.24
C GLY A 228 -23.31 -8.02 11.97
N TYR A 229 -22.56 -7.09 11.37
CA TYR A 229 -21.43 -6.44 12.01
C TYR A 229 -21.89 -5.24 12.82
N VAL A 230 -21.18 -4.96 13.92
CA VAL A 230 -21.40 -3.80 14.78
C VAL A 230 -20.07 -3.15 15.11
N ALA A 231 -20.08 -1.82 15.28
CA ALA A 231 -18.89 -1.11 15.73
C ALA A 231 -18.55 -1.54 17.16
N TRP A 232 -17.30 -1.91 17.38
CA TRP A 232 -16.81 -2.35 18.69
C TRP A 232 -15.79 -1.37 19.29
N GLN A 233 -14.99 -0.71 18.43
CA GLN A 233 -14.10 0.38 18.81
C GLN A 233 -14.16 1.50 17.77
N ALA A 234 -14.00 2.74 18.20
CA ALA A 234 -13.76 3.86 17.30
C ALA A 234 -12.78 4.86 17.91
N THR A 235 -11.83 5.31 17.10
CA THR A 235 -10.81 6.28 17.49
C THR A 235 -10.92 7.50 16.60
N PHE A 236 -10.88 8.68 17.20
CA PHE A 236 -10.85 9.97 16.53
C PHE A 236 -9.81 10.85 17.25
N PRO A 237 -9.36 11.98 16.65
CA PRO A 237 -8.40 12.85 17.30
C PRO A 237 -8.86 13.28 18.71
N GLY A 238 -8.16 12.80 19.74
CA GLY A 238 -8.46 13.08 21.15
C GLY A 238 -9.67 12.33 21.73
N MET A 239 -10.20 11.30 21.06
CA MET A 239 -11.35 10.54 21.53
C MET A 239 -11.22 9.06 21.15
N GLU A 240 -11.44 8.19 22.12
CA GLU A 240 -11.51 6.75 21.94
C GLU A 240 -12.82 6.23 22.53
N LEU A 241 -13.52 5.40 21.77
CA LEU A 241 -14.80 4.83 22.12
C LEU A 241 -14.69 3.31 22.06
N THR A 242 -14.87 2.67 23.21
CA THR A 242 -14.94 1.21 23.31
C THR A 242 -16.40 0.82 23.53
N PHE A 243 -17.10 0.43 22.46
CA PHE A 243 -18.53 0.14 22.50
C PHE A 243 -18.84 -1.19 23.22
N SER A 244 -17.87 -2.09 23.33
CA SER A 244 -17.99 -3.30 24.17
C SER A 244 -18.20 -2.95 25.65
N ASP A 245 -17.63 -1.84 26.12
CA ASP A 245 -17.75 -1.40 27.52
C ASP A 245 -19.07 -0.67 27.80
N MET A 246 -19.78 -0.27 26.75
CA MET A 246 -21.08 0.41 26.82
C MET A 246 -22.23 -0.58 27.03
N VAL A 247 -22.07 -1.55 27.94
CA VAL A 247 -22.99 -2.68 28.15
C VAL A 247 -24.43 -2.26 28.48
N ASN A 248 -24.62 -1.09 29.08
CA ASN A 248 -25.94 -0.55 29.44
C ASN A 248 -26.67 0.19 28.31
N PHE A 249 -26.00 0.39 27.16
CA PHE A 249 -26.56 1.07 26.00
C PHE A 249 -27.13 0.06 25.02
N THR A 250 -28.29 0.37 24.43
CA THR A 250 -28.82 -0.40 23.30
C THR A 250 -27.94 -0.22 22.06
N GLN A 251 -28.05 -1.14 21.09
CA GLN A 251 -27.34 -0.98 19.81
C GLN A 251 -27.71 0.35 19.13
N GLU A 252 -28.99 0.72 19.15
CA GLU A 252 -29.48 1.96 18.56
C GLU A 252 -28.79 3.18 19.17
N THR A 253 -28.65 3.24 20.50
CA THR A 253 -27.95 4.35 21.16
C THR A 253 -26.46 4.34 20.87
N ARG A 254 -25.81 3.18 20.79
CA ARG A 254 -24.39 3.08 20.39
C ARG A 254 -24.18 3.60 18.96
N ASP A 255 -25.07 3.24 18.04
CA ASP A 255 -25.03 3.73 16.66
C ASP A 255 -25.28 5.25 16.58
N GLU A 256 -26.16 5.80 17.41
CA GLU A 256 -26.38 7.25 17.53
C GLU A 256 -25.13 7.97 18.03
N ILE A 257 -24.46 7.44 19.06
CA ILE A 257 -23.20 7.98 19.58
C ILE A 257 -22.15 7.99 18.46
N LEU A 258 -21.97 6.85 17.76
CA LEU A 258 -21.02 6.75 16.66
C LEU A 258 -21.31 7.77 15.55
N ARG A 259 -22.58 7.91 15.15
CA ARG A 259 -23.01 8.90 14.15
C ARG A 259 -22.71 10.33 14.59
N ALA A 260 -22.96 10.68 15.85
CA ALA A 260 -22.69 12.00 16.40
C ALA A 260 -21.19 12.31 16.45
N CYS A 261 -20.38 11.35 16.91
CA CYS A 261 -18.93 11.45 16.93
C CYS A 261 -18.35 11.62 15.53
N THR A 262 -18.80 10.80 14.57
CA THR A 262 -18.29 10.87 13.20
C THR A 262 -18.72 12.17 12.50
N SER A 263 -19.96 12.62 12.71
CA SER A 263 -20.45 13.91 12.20
C SER A 263 -19.62 15.08 12.76
N THR A 264 -19.24 15.00 14.03
CA THR A 264 -18.38 16.01 14.67
C THR A 264 -16.98 15.99 14.07
N PHE A 265 -16.37 14.81 13.93
CA PHE A 265 -15.06 14.64 13.30
C PHE A 265 -15.04 15.21 11.88
N LEU A 266 -16.02 14.86 11.05
CA LEU A 266 -16.09 15.36 9.66
C LEU A 266 -16.18 16.89 9.59
N LYS A 267 -16.79 17.55 10.58
CA LYS A 267 -16.85 19.01 10.69
C LYS A 267 -15.54 19.66 11.15
N GLN A 268 -14.69 18.95 11.91
CA GLN A 268 -13.42 19.49 12.39
C GLN A 268 -12.40 19.70 11.27
N GLY A 269 -12.53 18.97 10.16
CA GLY A 269 -11.80 19.26 8.93
C GLY A 269 -10.33 18.82 8.89
N ARG A 270 -9.83 18.08 9.88
CA ARG A 270 -8.46 17.53 9.89
C ARG A 270 -8.32 16.22 10.68
N GLY A 271 -7.26 15.46 10.39
CA GLY A 271 -6.86 14.27 11.14
C GLY A 271 -7.44 12.97 10.59
N ILE A 272 -7.13 11.88 11.29
CA ILE A 272 -7.53 10.51 10.94
C ILE A 272 -8.44 9.97 12.04
N GLY A 273 -9.57 9.39 11.64
CA GLY A 273 -10.40 8.56 12.50
C GLY A 273 -10.43 7.11 12.02
N SER A 274 -10.68 6.17 12.91
CA SER A 274 -10.88 4.75 12.58
C SER A 274 -12.08 4.20 13.33
N ILE A 275 -12.80 3.27 12.70
CA ILE A 275 -13.94 2.57 13.30
C ILE A 275 -13.77 1.09 12.99
N MET A 276 -13.64 0.28 14.02
CA MET A 276 -13.50 -1.16 13.89
C MET A 276 -14.86 -1.83 14.08
N PHE A 277 -15.18 -2.72 13.15
CA PHE A 277 -16.41 -3.50 13.13
C PHE A 277 -16.09 -4.98 13.26
N ALA A 278 -16.93 -5.66 14.04
CA ALA A 278 -16.83 -7.10 14.26
C ALA A 278 -18.23 -7.74 14.25
N PRO A 279 -18.31 -9.06 14.05
CA PRO A 279 -19.58 -9.78 14.17
C PRO A 279 -20.23 -9.56 15.54
N LYS A 280 -21.53 -9.29 15.55
CA LYS A 280 -22.28 -8.94 16.77
C LYS A 280 -22.18 -9.99 17.88
N ASP A 281 -22.11 -11.26 17.52
CA ASP A 281 -21.97 -12.39 18.44
C ASP A 281 -20.58 -12.49 19.09
N LEU A 282 -19.57 -11.83 18.51
CA LEU A 282 -18.22 -11.77 19.05
C LEU A 282 -17.99 -10.58 19.99
N MET A 283 -18.89 -9.61 20.05
CA MET A 283 -18.76 -8.41 20.90
C MET A 283 -18.38 -8.69 22.35
N ALA A 284 -18.94 -9.74 22.96
CA ALA A 284 -18.64 -10.12 24.34
C ALA A 284 -17.25 -10.75 24.50
N LYS A 285 -16.72 -11.37 23.43
CA LYS A 285 -15.40 -11.99 23.39
C LYS A 285 -14.28 -11.00 23.04
N LEU A 286 -14.59 -9.95 22.28
CA LEU A 286 -13.62 -8.88 21.94
C LEU A 286 -13.17 -8.09 23.19
N ALA A 287 -14.01 -8.04 24.23
CA ALA A 287 -13.68 -7.43 25.51
C ALA A 287 -12.71 -8.28 26.37
N SER A 288 -12.37 -9.51 25.94
CA SER A 288 -11.42 -10.39 26.60
C SER A 288 -10.17 -10.58 25.74
N GLU A 289 -8.99 -10.65 26.38
CA GLU A 289 -7.68 -10.84 25.73
C GLU A 289 -7.56 -12.16 24.93
N ASP A 290 -8.59 -13.02 24.94
CA ASP A 290 -8.69 -14.31 24.22
C ASP A 290 -8.98 -14.19 22.71
N MET A 291 -8.93 -12.97 22.16
CA MET A 291 -9.19 -12.66 20.74
C MET A 291 -8.32 -13.45 19.76
N GLN A 292 -7.18 -13.95 20.23
CA GLN A 292 -6.29 -14.78 19.41
C GLN A 292 -7.04 -16.02 18.88
N SER A 293 -8.05 -16.58 19.54
CA SER A 293 -8.58 -17.90 19.15
C SER A 293 -9.68 -17.97 18.06
N VAL A 294 -10.06 -16.88 17.38
CA VAL A 294 -11.26 -16.88 16.51
C VAL A 294 -10.97 -16.41 15.09
N ASN A 295 -11.03 -17.34 14.11
CA ASN A 295 -11.03 -17.03 12.67
C ASN A 295 -12.18 -16.08 12.33
N THR A 296 -11.87 -14.78 12.28
CA THR A 296 -12.88 -13.72 12.17
C THR A 296 -12.41 -12.72 11.14
N GLN A 297 -13.32 -12.39 10.21
CA GLN A 297 -13.16 -11.24 9.35
C GLN A 297 -13.46 -9.98 10.18
N LEU A 298 -12.51 -9.07 10.26
CA LEU A 298 -12.70 -7.75 10.87
C LEU A 298 -12.70 -6.69 9.77
N PHE A 299 -13.52 -5.67 9.97
CA PHE A 299 -13.55 -4.52 9.08
C PHE A 299 -13.05 -3.29 9.83
N THR A 300 -12.12 -2.56 9.23
CA THR A 300 -11.67 -1.27 9.74
C THR A 300 -12.06 -0.19 8.74
N VAL A 301 -12.86 0.77 9.19
CA VAL A 301 -13.25 1.95 8.41
C VAL A 301 -12.37 3.11 8.84
N SER A 302 -11.42 3.51 8.00
CA SER A 302 -10.53 4.66 8.26
C SER A 302 -11.02 5.90 7.50
N LEU A 303 -10.99 7.04 8.18
CA LEU A 303 -11.51 8.32 7.74
C LEU A 303 -10.35 9.32 7.69
N HIS A 304 -9.76 9.49 6.52
CA HIS A 304 -8.64 10.42 6.31
C HIS A 304 -9.20 11.78 5.90
N ARG A 305 -9.32 12.70 6.85
CA ARG A 305 -9.98 13.98 6.60
C ARG A 305 -9.12 14.91 5.74
N ASP A 306 -7.81 14.87 5.93
CA ASP A 306 -6.87 15.75 5.21
C ASP A 306 -6.76 15.41 3.70
N SER A 307 -7.05 14.16 3.33
CA SER A 307 -7.04 13.67 1.95
C SER A 307 -8.43 13.36 1.37
N ASP A 308 -9.50 13.70 2.10
CA ASP A 308 -10.89 13.36 1.75
C ASP A 308 -11.07 11.88 1.36
N THR A 309 -10.37 10.96 2.05
CA THR A 309 -10.33 9.53 1.71
C THR A 309 -11.02 8.67 2.78
N LEU A 310 -11.90 7.79 2.32
CA LEU A 310 -12.55 6.74 3.08
C LEU A 310 -11.89 5.41 2.69
N ILE A 311 -11.42 4.69 3.69
CA ILE A 311 -10.77 3.39 3.53
C ILE A 311 -11.61 2.35 4.27
N LEU A 312 -11.85 1.22 3.64
CA LEU A 312 -12.40 0.03 4.26
C LEU A 312 -11.38 -1.10 4.09
N ASP A 313 -10.72 -1.45 5.19
CA ASP A 313 -9.82 -2.59 5.28
C ASP A 313 -10.58 -3.82 5.73
N ILE A 314 -10.24 -4.95 5.11
CA ILE A 314 -10.75 -6.26 5.43
C ILE A 314 -9.57 -7.14 5.79
N SER A 315 -9.44 -7.41 7.09
CA SER A 315 -8.43 -8.35 7.59
C SER A 315 -9.14 -9.65 7.93
N ALA A 316 -8.64 -10.75 7.39
CA ALA A 316 -9.16 -12.07 7.64
C ALA A 316 -8.09 -12.87 8.39
N TYR A 317 -8.22 -12.97 9.72
CA TYR A 317 -7.26 -13.68 10.55
C TYR A 317 -7.47 -15.19 10.39
N ASP A 318 -6.41 -15.90 10.00
CA ASP A 318 -6.33 -17.35 10.07
C ASP A 318 -5.32 -17.73 11.17
N MET A 319 -5.77 -18.46 12.17
CA MET A 319 -5.05 -18.67 13.43
C MET A 319 -4.41 -20.05 13.56
N GLU A 320 -4.10 -20.74 12.46
CA GLU A 320 -3.23 -21.93 12.55
C GLU A 320 -1.74 -21.60 12.66
N GLU A 321 -1.28 -20.37 12.38
CA GLU A 321 0.15 -20.04 12.39
C GLU A 321 0.44 -18.59 12.82
N MET A 322 0.42 -18.32 14.13
CA MET A 322 1.39 -17.38 14.71
C MET A 322 2.39 -18.22 15.51
N PRO A 323 3.72 -18.07 15.27
CA PRO A 323 4.73 -18.74 16.09
C PRO A 323 4.72 -18.27 17.55
#